data_AF-A0A4Y9XTY0-F1
#
_entry.id   AF-A0A4Y9XTY0-F1
#
_cell.length_a   1.000
_cell.length_b   1.000
_cell.length_c   1.000
_cell.angle_alpha   90.00
_cell.angle_beta   90.00
_cell.angle_gamma   90.00
#
_symmetry.space_group_name_H-M   'P 1'
#
loop_
_entity.id
_entity.type
_entity.pdbx_description
1 polymer ?
#
loop_
_entity_poly.entity_id
_entity_poly.type
_entity_poly.pdbx_seq_one_letter_code
_entity_poly.pdbx_strand_id
1 'polypeptide(L)'
;MAAKYPDQRVFFASWNKTRDIKALNELLVGIAKHTPHAPEMNVLVVGMPNVGKSTLLNALRNIGIAGPTPKALRTGAHPGITRSLSTRLKLSIDPLVYAWDSPGVMLPFLGKGESGAERGVKLALIAGIKEGLYDIDALASYLLYRLNVLDPISPAYLKILPPGTQPLTDVYEFLDILAKRLGMLRRGGIRDTARAAVWFVQWWRNEGGFVAAATEHAAVRGWGFDFQWDLANPSDSDKSAGAVAPSDATAVGSDKSQERPDEAVIQARMEACIERFERGVDGEEDDGSNVSKTQEKKQARTELLAKRKAKAERRWAKKIKCSIIWIFGKLSADVSAKISSRTALD
;
A
#
# COMPACT_ATOMS: atom_id res chain seq x y z
N MET A 1 -3.72 19.06 9.56
CA MET A 1 -2.62 18.63 8.65
C MET A 1 -1.96 19.82 7.95
N ALA A 2 -2.72 20.78 7.40
CA ALA A 2 -2.17 22.01 6.82
C ALA A 2 -1.20 22.80 7.74
N ALA A 3 -1.44 22.81 9.07
CA ALA A 3 -0.52 23.44 10.03
C ALA A 3 0.79 22.65 10.28
N LYS A 4 0.76 21.32 10.08
CA LYS A 4 1.89 20.41 10.33
C LYS A 4 2.76 20.24 9.07
N TYR A 5 2.13 20.27 7.89
CA TYR A 5 2.78 20.09 6.58
C TYR A 5 2.28 21.15 5.58
N PRO A 6 2.76 22.40 5.67
CA PRO A 6 2.24 23.51 4.85
C PRO A 6 2.52 23.36 3.35
N ASP A 7 3.58 22.65 2.97
CA ASP A 7 3.97 22.44 1.58
C ASP A 7 3.34 21.18 0.94
N GLN A 8 2.48 20.47 1.66
CA GLN A 8 1.84 19.26 1.17
C GLN A 8 0.89 19.58 0.00
N ARG A 9 1.06 18.86 -1.11
CA ARG A 9 0.15 18.93 -2.26
C ARG A 9 -0.57 17.60 -2.43
N VAL A 10 -1.88 17.67 -2.60
CA VAL A 10 -2.72 16.51 -2.92
C VAL A 10 -2.96 16.48 -4.42
N PHE A 11 -2.87 15.30 -5.01
CA PHE A 11 -3.07 15.10 -6.43
C PHE A 11 -3.84 13.81 -6.67
N PHE A 12 -5.04 13.91 -7.25
CA PHE A 12 -5.85 12.76 -7.63
C PHE A 12 -5.45 12.32 -9.03
N ALA A 13 -4.83 11.14 -9.13
CA ALA A 13 -4.31 10.62 -10.40
C ALA A 13 -4.89 9.25 -10.71
N SER A 14 -5.15 9.01 -12.00
CA SER A 14 -5.27 7.67 -12.52
C SER A 14 -4.08 7.33 -13.41
N TRP A 15 -3.42 6.19 -13.16
CA TRP A 15 -2.26 5.75 -13.95
C TRP A 15 -2.61 5.39 -15.40
N ASN A 16 -3.88 5.10 -15.68
CA ASN A 16 -4.37 4.83 -17.04
C ASN A 16 -4.64 6.11 -17.86
N LYS A 17 -4.72 7.28 -17.21
CA LYS A 17 -4.95 8.56 -17.88
C LYS A 17 -3.62 9.26 -18.09
N THR A 18 -3.19 9.34 -19.35
CA THR A 18 -1.95 10.03 -19.71
C THR A 18 -1.94 11.49 -19.25
N ARG A 19 -3.11 12.16 -19.23
CA ARG A 19 -3.25 13.54 -18.72
C ARG A 19 -2.79 13.67 -17.27
N ASP A 20 -3.22 12.75 -16.41
CA ASP A 20 -2.93 12.82 -14.97
C ASP A 20 -1.43 12.57 -14.71
N ILE A 21 -0.83 11.62 -15.44
CA ILE A 21 0.61 11.34 -15.32
C ILE A 21 1.46 12.49 -15.89
N LYS A 22 1.00 13.16 -16.96
CA LYS A 22 1.64 14.38 -17.47
C LYS A 22 1.60 15.51 -16.44
N ALA A 23 0.43 15.79 -15.88
CA ALA A 23 0.26 16.82 -14.85
C ALA A 23 1.12 16.53 -13.60
N LEU A 24 1.22 15.27 -13.17
CA LEU A 24 2.12 14.88 -12.09
C LEU A 24 3.60 15.07 -12.45
N ASN A 25 3.99 14.74 -13.68
CA ASN A 25 5.35 14.98 -14.16
C ASN A 25 5.68 16.48 -14.19
N GLU A 26 4.78 17.30 -14.72
CA GLU A 26 4.90 18.76 -14.76
C GLU A 26 5.01 19.36 -13.36
N LEU A 27 4.24 18.84 -12.39
CA LEU A 27 4.35 19.25 -10.98
C LEU A 27 5.73 18.92 -10.41
N LEU A 28 6.25 17.71 -10.63
CA LEU A 28 7.59 17.32 -10.18
C LEU A 28 8.69 18.17 -10.83
N VAL A 29 8.59 18.41 -12.14
CA VAL A 29 9.50 19.29 -12.87
C VAL A 29 9.42 20.72 -12.38
N GLY A 30 8.21 21.21 -12.07
CA GLY A 30 7.98 22.52 -11.49
C GLY A 30 8.69 22.67 -10.14
N ILE A 31 8.54 21.71 -9.23
CA ILE A 31 9.23 21.70 -7.93
C ILE A 31 10.76 21.69 -8.11
N ALA A 32 11.27 20.86 -9.01
CA ALA A 32 12.70 20.80 -9.29
C ALA A 32 13.26 22.14 -9.81
N LYS A 33 12.52 22.83 -10.71
CA LYS A 33 12.92 24.16 -11.22
C LYS A 33 12.93 25.24 -10.15
N HIS A 34 12.04 25.16 -9.15
CA HIS A 34 12.01 26.11 -8.03
C HIS A 34 13.09 25.84 -6.98
N THR A 35 13.87 24.77 -7.13
CA THR A 35 14.99 24.41 -6.24
C THR A 35 16.33 24.49 -6.98
N PRO A 36 16.77 25.68 -7.44
CA PRO A 36 17.90 25.83 -8.35
C PRO A 36 19.27 25.47 -7.72
N HIS A 37 19.35 25.44 -6.39
CA HIS A 37 20.58 25.09 -5.68
C HIS A 37 20.86 23.58 -5.62
N ALA A 38 19.88 22.74 -5.99
CA ALA A 38 20.05 21.29 -6.08
C ALA A 38 20.39 20.89 -7.52
N PRO A 39 21.54 20.24 -7.79
CA PRO A 39 21.90 19.80 -9.14
C PRO A 39 20.96 18.71 -9.67
N GLU A 40 20.27 18.02 -8.77
CA GLU A 40 19.33 16.94 -9.07
C GLU A 40 18.29 16.82 -7.95
N MET A 41 17.06 16.46 -8.32
CA MET A 41 15.98 16.17 -7.38
C MET A 41 15.85 14.66 -7.18
N ASN A 42 15.82 14.21 -5.93
CA ASN A 42 15.58 12.82 -5.56
C ASN A 42 14.22 12.68 -4.87
N VAL A 43 13.36 11.85 -5.43
CA VAL A 43 12.00 11.59 -4.93
C VAL A 43 11.96 10.18 -4.34
N LEU A 44 11.39 10.03 -3.14
CA LEU A 44 11.11 8.72 -2.57
C LEU A 44 9.62 8.45 -2.66
N VAL A 45 9.22 7.34 -3.29
CA VAL A 45 7.81 6.93 -3.35
C VAL A 45 7.55 5.92 -2.25
N VAL A 46 6.65 6.27 -1.33
CA VAL A 46 6.26 5.45 -0.16
C VAL A 46 4.78 5.15 -0.21
N GLY A 47 4.38 3.98 0.29
CA GLY A 47 2.97 3.59 0.40
C GLY A 47 2.78 2.09 0.59
N MET A 48 1.54 1.70 0.88
CA MET A 48 1.14 0.31 1.14
C MET A 48 1.51 -0.63 -0.05
N PRO A 49 1.64 -1.95 0.19
CA PRO A 49 1.78 -2.92 -0.89
C PRO A 49 0.64 -2.80 -1.90
N ASN A 50 0.93 -3.03 -3.19
CA ASN A 50 -0.06 -3.12 -4.27
C ASN A 50 -0.91 -1.87 -4.57
N VAL A 51 -0.59 -0.70 -4.00
CA VAL A 51 -1.19 0.59 -4.39
C VAL A 51 -0.76 1.12 -5.77
N GLY A 52 0.15 0.41 -6.46
CA GLY A 52 0.60 0.80 -7.79
C GLY A 52 1.84 1.70 -7.86
N LYS A 53 2.65 1.81 -6.79
CA LYS A 53 3.90 2.63 -6.75
C LYS A 53 4.83 2.38 -7.94
N SER A 54 5.21 1.13 -8.17
CA SER A 54 6.11 0.74 -9.26
C SER A 54 5.48 0.95 -10.64
N THR A 55 4.16 0.79 -10.75
CA THR A 55 3.39 1.08 -11.97
C THR A 55 3.40 2.58 -12.28
N LEU A 56 3.17 3.42 -11.27
CA LEU A 56 3.21 4.87 -11.38
C LEU A 56 4.60 5.37 -11.81
N LEU A 57 5.66 4.84 -11.20
CA LEU A 57 7.04 5.19 -11.56
C LEU A 57 7.41 4.80 -12.99
N ASN A 58 6.99 3.61 -13.44
CA ASN A 58 7.15 3.19 -14.83
C ASN A 58 6.39 4.12 -15.79
N ALA A 59 5.17 4.54 -15.43
CA ALA A 59 4.38 5.48 -16.23
C ALA A 59 5.03 6.87 -16.29
N LEU A 60 5.47 7.42 -15.16
CA LEU A 60 6.16 8.71 -15.09
C LEU A 60 7.44 8.73 -15.92
N ARG A 61 8.22 7.64 -15.88
CA ARG A 61 9.44 7.51 -16.68
C ARG A 61 9.16 7.52 -18.19
N ASN A 62 8.07 6.88 -18.61
CA ASN A 62 7.67 6.85 -20.02
C ASN A 62 7.26 8.23 -20.55
N ILE A 63 6.79 9.12 -19.66
CA ILE A 63 6.38 10.48 -20.05
C ILE A 63 7.55 11.47 -19.97
N GLY A 64 8.39 11.38 -18.94
CA GLY A 64 9.46 12.37 -18.72
C GLY A 64 10.77 12.10 -19.47
N ILE A 65 10.92 10.95 -20.12
CA ILE A 65 12.06 10.63 -20.98
C ILE A 65 11.56 10.41 -22.41
N ALA A 66 12.11 11.18 -23.35
CA ALA A 66 11.80 11.02 -24.76
C ALA A 66 12.31 9.67 -25.31
N GLY A 67 11.43 8.95 -26.01
CA GLY A 67 11.74 7.68 -26.68
C GLY A 67 11.22 6.43 -25.95
N PRO A 68 11.35 5.24 -26.57
CA PRO A 68 10.87 3.99 -25.99
C PRO A 68 11.70 3.63 -24.74
N THR A 69 11.05 3.65 -23.58
CA THR A 69 11.69 3.28 -22.32
C THR A 69 11.27 1.87 -21.88
N PRO A 70 12.20 0.91 -21.69
CA PRO A 70 11.84 -0.43 -21.24
C PRO A 70 11.35 -0.38 -19.79
N LYS A 71 10.39 -1.23 -19.40
CA LYS A 71 9.91 -1.29 -18.00
C LYS A 71 11.09 -1.51 -17.04
N ALA A 72 11.35 -0.55 -16.16
CA ALA A 72 12.51 -0.58 -15.27
C ALA A 72 12.21 -1.31 -13.96
N LEU A 73 10.98 -1.15 -13.45
CA LEU A 73 10.53 -1.80 -12.22
C LEU A 73 9.64 -2.99 -12.53
N ARG A 74 9.87 -4.10 -11.81
CA ARG A 74 9.00 -5.27 -11.87
C ARG A 74 7.67 -4.97 -11.17
N THR A 75 6.57 -5.22 -11.86
CA THR A 75 5.21 -5.03 -11.34
C THR A 75 4.48 -6.36 -11.34
N GLY A 76 3.64 -6.60 -10.33
CA GLY A 76 2.74 -7.75 -10.28
C GLY A 76 1.75 -7.65 -9.13
N ALA A 77 0.73 -8.49 -9.15
CA ALA A 77 -0.39 -8.44 -8.20
C ALA A 77 -0.04 -8.98 -6.81
N HIS A 78 1.08 -9.71 -6.67
CA HIS A 78 1.47 -10.29 -5.39
C HIS A 78 2.26 -9.28 -4.54
N PRO A 79 1.92 -9.10 -3.26
CA PRO A 79 2.67 -8.21 -2.38
C PRO A 79 4.10 -8.73 -2.16
N GLY A 80 5.05 -7.80 -2.00
CA GLY A 80 6.46 -8.14 -1.75
C GLY A 80 7.32 -8.45 -2.98
N ILE A 81 6.90 -7.99 -4.17
CA ILE A 81 7.73 -8.03 -5.38
C ILE A 81 8.96 -7.13 -5.25
N THR A 82 8.76 -5.88 -4.82
CA THR A 82 9.85 -4.97 -4.45
C THR A 82 10.34 -5.36 -3.05
N ARG A 83 11.46 -6.10 -2.98
CA ARG A 83 12.03 -6.63 -1.72
C ARG A 83 13.14 -5.76 -1.13
N SER A 84 13.69 -4.85 -1.92
CA SER A 84 14.73 -3.89 -1.54
C SER A 84 14.43 -2.56 -2.21
N LEU A 85 14.97 -1.46 -1.66
CA LEU A 85 14.98 -0.17 -2.34
C LEU A 85 15.47 -0.38 -3.78
N SER A 86 14.67 0.05 -4.75
CA SER A 86 15.00 -0.14 -6.16
C SER A 86 16.23 0.68 -6.53
N THR A 87 16.89 0.30 -7.62
CA THR A 87 17.88 1.18 -8.25
C THR A 87 17.25 2.53 -8.59
N ARG A 88 18.07 3.58 -8.48
CA ARG A 88 17.72 4.96 -8.81
C ARG A 88 17.11 5.06 -10.21
N LEU A 89 15.84 5.46 -10.31
CA LEU A 89 15.10 5.56 -11.56
C LEU A 89 15.11 7.01 -12.06
N LYS A 90 15.61 7.25 -13.28
CA LYS A 90 15.53 8.59 -13.89
C LYS A 90 14.11 8.86 -14.40
N LEU A 91 13.54 10.00 -14.01
CA LEU A 91 12.21 10.45 -14.42
C LEU A 91 12.25 11.61 -15.43
N SER A 92 13.21 12.53 -15.30
CA SER A 92 13.41 13.66 -16.22
C SER A 92 14.90 13.91 -16.48
N ILE A 93 15.21 14.46 -17.66
CA ILE A 93 16.57 14.81 -18.06
C ILE A 93 16.88 16.28 -17.75
N ASP A 94 15.91 17.17 -17.94
CA ASP A 94 16.07 18.61 -17.70
C ASP A 94 14.77 19.18 -17.09
N PRO A 95 14.75 19.49 -15.77
CA PRO A 95 15.80 19.27 -14.77
C PRO A 95 16.00 17.79 -14.44
N LEU A 96 17.17 17.45 -13.87
CA LEU A 96 17.47 16.07 -13.46
C LEU A 96 16.59 15.64 -12.29
N VAL A 97 15.63 14.75 -12.55
CA VAL A 97 14.75 14.18 -11.52
C VAL A 97 14.91 12.67 -11.47
N TYR A 98 15.15 12.15 -10.28
CA TYR A 98 15.26 10.73 -9.99
C TYR A 98 14.25 10.31 -8.94
N ALA A 99 13.84 9.04 -8.99
CA ALA A 99 12.93 8.44 -8.03
C ALA A 99 13.44 7.09 -7.51
N TRP A 100 13.08 6.81 -6.27
CA TRP A 100 13.35 5.56 -5.57
C TRP A 100 12.02 4.86 -5.27
N ASP A 101 11.87 3.62 -5.73
CA ASP A 101 10.75 2.76 -5.35
C ASP A 101 11.09 2.07 -4.03
N SER A 102 10.26 2.31 -3.02
CA SER A 102 10.38 1.63 -1.73
C SER A 102 9.53 0.35 -1.71
N PRO A 103 9.96 -0.70 -0.97
CA PRO A 103 9.07 -1.82 -0.67
C PRO A 103 7.80 -1.30 -0.01
N GLY A 104 6.66 -1.95 -0.27
CA GLY A 104 5.40 -1.55 0.34
C GLY A 104 5.50 -1.58 1.86
N VAL A 105 5.31 -0.43 2.50
CA VAL A 105 5.33 -0.32 3.96
C VAL A 105 3.93 -0.67 4.45
N MET A 106 3.79 -1.82 5.10
CA MET A 106 2.54 -2.25 5.72
C MET A 106 2.54 -1.81 7.19
N LEU A 107 1.38 -1.43 7.71
CA LEU A 107 1.22 -1.19 9.14
C LEU A 107 1.62 -2.44 9.94
N PRO A 108 2.42 -2.30 11.00
CA PRO A 108 2.85 -3.44 11.82
C PRO A 108 1.65 -4.07 12.54
N PHE A 109 0.66 -3.27 12.90
CA PHE A 109 -0.54 -3.70 13.58
C PHE A 109 -1.77 -3.15 12.89
N LEU A 110 -2.79 -3.99 12.77
CA LEU A 110 -4.08 -3.61 12.20
C LEU A 110 -5.10 -3.40 13.32
N GLY A 111 -4.70 -3.10 14.56
CA GLY A 111 -5.61 -2.96 15.71
C GLY A 111 -6.20 -4.27 16.24
N LYS A 112 -6.95 -4.17 17.33
CA LYS A 112 -7.56 -5.32 18.04
C LYS A 112 -9.04 -5.52 17.68
N GLY A 113 -9.54 -6.72 17.97
CA GLY A 113 -10.96 -7.05 17.87
C GLY A 113 -11.53 -6.98 16.46
N GLU A 114 -12.81 -6.67 16.36
CA GLU A 114 -13.57 -6.65 15.10
C GLU A 114 -13.08 -5.56 14.15
N SER A 115 -12.76 -4.37 14.68
CA SER A 115 -12.23 -3.25 13.87
C SER A 115 -10.93 -3.63 13.16
N GLY A 116 -10.05 -4.37 13.84
CA GLY A 116 -8.80 -4.82 13.24
C GLY A 116 -8.95 -5.97 12.25
N ALA A 117 -9.87 -6.88 12.51
CA ALA A 117 -10.25 -7.91 11.55
C ALA A 117 -10.82 -7.27 10.27
N GLU A 118 -11.72 -6.29 10.40
CA GLU A 118 -12.31 -5.58 9.26
C GLU A 118 -11.22 -4.86 8.41
N ARG A 119 -10.25 -4.20 9.04
CA ARG A 119 -9.07 -3.64 8.34
C ARG A 119 -8.31 -4.71 7.58
N GLY A 120 -8.03 -5.85 8.21
CA GLY A 120 -7.36 -6.98 7.55
C GLY A 120 -8.10 -7.47 6.31
N VAL A 121 -9.43 -7.62 6.40
CA VAL A 121 -10.27 -8.04 5.28
C VAL A 121 -10.28 -7.00 4.16
N LYS A 122 -10.38 -5.70 4.49
CA LYS A 122 -10.27 -4.61 3.51
C LYS A 122 -8.92 -4.63 2.77
N LEU A 123 -7.80 -4.85 3.48
CA LEU A 123 -6.48 -4.99 2.84
C LEU A 123 -6.39 -6.24 1.98
N ALA A 124 -6.98 -7.36 2.41
CA ALA A 124 -7.03 -8.57 1.63
C ALA A 124 -7.81 -8.36 0.31
N LEU A 125 -8.91 -7.59 0.32
CA LEU A 125 -9.67 -7.29 -0.90
C LEU A 125 -8.82 -6.55 -1.95
N ILE A 126 -8.02 -5.57 -1.54
CA ILE A 126 -7.13 -4.81 -2.44
C ILE A 126 -5.78 -5.51 -2.72
N ALA A 127 -5.68 -6.80 -2.41
CA ALA A 127 -4.45 -7.60 -2.53
C ALA A 127 -3.28 -7.12 -1.68
N GLY A 128 -3.49 -6.29 -0.64
CA GLY A 128 -2.43 -5.82 0.25
C GLY A 128 -1.80 -6.93 1.12
N ILE A 129 -2.53 -8.04 1.31
CA ILE A 129 -2.10 -9.21 2.09
C ILE A 129 -1.82 -10.39 1.15
N LYS A 130 -0.79 -11.18 1.46
CA LYS A 130 -0.41 -12.37 0.69
C LYS A 130 -1.54 -13.41 0.69
N GLU A 131 -1.80 -13.99 -0.48
CA GLU A 131 -2.73 -15.11 -0.65
C GLU A 131 -2.38 -16.29 0.28
N GLY A 132 -3.40 -16.93 0.85
CA GLY A 132 -3.26 -18.02 1.82
C GLY A 132 -3.14 -17.58 3.29
N LEU A 133 -3.08 -16.27 3.57
CA LEU A 133 -3.16 -15.73 4.94
C LEU A 133 -4.59 -15.36 5.37
N TYR A 134 -5.54 -15.45 4.45
CA TYR A 134 -6.95 -15.15 4.67
C TYR A 134 -7.80 -16.24 4.01
N ASP A 135 -9.00 -16.45 4.53
CA ASP A 135 -10.00 -17.31 3.93
C ASP A 135 -10.72 -16.58 2.79
N ILE A 136 -10.79 -17.22 1.62
CA ILE A 136 -11.39 -16.63 0.42
C ILE A 136 -12.91 -16.57 0.52
N ASP A 137 -13.53 -17.54 1.19
CA ASP A 137 -14.99 -17.61 1.32
C ASP A 137 -15.48 -16.52 2.27
N ALA A 138 -14.79 -16.34 3.41
CA ALA A 138 -15.01 -15.19 4.29
C ALA A 138 -14.79 -13.85 3.59
N LEU A 139 -13.76 -13.74 2.74
CA LEU A 139 -13.47 -12.53 1.97
C LEU A 139 -14.58 -12.22 0.96
N ALA A 140 -15.08 -13.24 0.26
CA ALA A 140 -16.20 -13.12 -0.69
C ALA A 140 -17.50 -12.75 0.03
N SER A 141 -17.78 -13.36 1.20
CA SER A 141 -18.94 -13.04 2.03
C SER A 141 -18.91 -11.58 2.49
N TYR A 142 -17.77 -11.12 3.00
CA TYR A 142 -17.62 -9.72 3.38
C TYR A 142 -17.78 -8.78 2.19
N LEU A 143 -17.21 -9.10 1.03
CA LEU A 143 -17.38 -8.29 -0.18
C LEU A 143 -18.86 -8.19 -0.60
N LEU A 144 -19.58 -9.32 -0.61
CA LEU A 144 -21.00 -9.36 -0.92
C LEU A 144 -21.81 -8.47 0.03
N TYR A 145 -21.59 -8.65 1.34
CA TYR A 145 -22.20 -7.82 2.38
C TYR A 145 -21.94 -6.32 2.13
N ARG A 146 -20.68 -5.94 1.88
CA ARG A 146 -20.31 -4.55 1.65
C ARG A 146 -20.97 -3.96 0.41
N LEU A 147 -21.06 -4.71 -0.69
CA LEU A 147 -21.70 -4.21 -1.90
C LEU A 147 -23.20 -3.98 -1.70
N ASN A 148 -23.88 -4.83 -0.94
CA ASN A 148 -25.28 -4.62 -0.57
C ASN A 148 -25.48 -3.40 0.36
N VAL A 149 -24.55 -3.14 1.27
CA VAL A 149 -24.61 -1.96 2.15
C VAL A 149 -24.37 -0.66 1.38
N LEU A 150 -23.51 -0.69 0.36
CA LEU A 150 -23.20 0.47 -0.46
C LEU A 150 -24.34 0.82 -1.42
N ASP A 151 -24.94 -0.19 -2.06
CA ASP A 151 -26.11 -0.03 -2.91
C ASP A 151 -27.09 -1.19 -2.65
N PRO A 152 -28.13 -0.97 -1.83
CA PRO A 152 -29.12 -2.00 -1.53
C PRO A 152 -30.04 -2.34 -2.72
N ILE A 153 -30.16 -1.44 -3.70
CA ILE A 153 -31.15 -1.54 -4.78
C ILE A 153 -30.55 -2.25 -5.98
N SER A 154 -29.37 -1.81 -6.43
CA SER A 154 -28.69 -2.36 -7.60
C SER A 154 -27.19 -2.56 -7.37
N PRO A 155 -26.80 -3.47 -6.44
CA PRO A 155 -25.41 -3.75 -6.17
C PRO A 155 -24.61 -4.04 -7.46
N ALA A 156 -23.37 -3.54 -7.53
CA ALA A 156 -22.51 -3.68 -8.71
C ALA A 156 -22.33 -5.13 -9.19
N TYR A 157 -22.40 -6.11 -8.29
CA TYR A 157 -22.27 -7.54 -8.65
C TYR A 157 -23.48 -8.10 -9.40
N LEU A 158 -24.65 -7.45 -9.41
CA LEU A 158 -25.80 -7.96 -10.17
C LEU A 158 -25.52 -8.02 -11.68
N LYS A 159 -24.63 -7.15 -12.19
CA LYS A 159 -24.18 -7.16 -13.59
C LYS A 159 -23.44 -8.46 -13.97
N ILE A 160 -22.80 -9.11 -12.99
CA ILE A 160 -22.12 -10.40 -13.18
C ILE A 160 -23.01 -11.61 -12.85
N LEU A 161 -24.29 -11.41 -12.54
CA LEU A 161 -25.29 -12.47 -12.38
C LEU A 161 -26.29 -12.49 -13.54
N PRO A 162 -27.09 -13.56 -13.70
CA PRO A 162 -28.15 -13.60 -14.70
C PRO A 162 -29.16 -12.45 -14.53
N PRO A 163 -29.71 -11.90 -15.63
CA PRO A 163 -30.71 -10.84 -15.55
C PRO A 163 -31.93 -11.27 -14.72
N GLY A 164 -32.43 -10.38 -13.86
CA GLY A 164 -33.58 -10.65 -12.98
C GLY A 164 -33.21 -11.25 -11.62
N THR A 165 -31.93 -11.47 -11.34
CA THR A 165 -31.48 -11.87 -9.99
C THR A 165 -31.65 -10.71 -9.01
N GLN A 166 -32.25 -10.98 -7.85
CA GLN A 166 -32.38 -10.00 -6.77
C GLN A 166 -31.09 -9.92 -5.92
N PRO A 167 -30.87 -8.85 -5.14
CA PRO A 167 -29.75 -8.79 -4.20
C PRO A 167 -29.73 -9.99 -3.24
N LEU A 168 -28.57 -10.62 -3.13
CA LEU A 168 -28.36 -11.84 -2.34
C LEU A 168 -27.61 -11.51 -1.05
N THR A 169 -28.04 -12.09 0.07
CA THR A 169 -27.38 -11.97 1.37
C THR A 169 -26.53 -13.19 1.72
N ASP A 170 -26.93 -14.38 1.27
CA ASP A 170 -26.15 -15.60 1.46
C ASP A 170 -25.05 -15.72 0.40
N VAL A 171 -23.81 -15.87 0.90
CA VAL A 171 -22.63 -16.06 0.06
C VAL A 171 -22.68 -17.39 -0.69
N TYR A 172 -23.23 -18.46 -0.09
CA TYR A 172 -23.23 -19.77 -0.72
C TYR A 172 -24.20 -19.83 -1.90
N GLU A 173 -25.41 -19.27 -1.75
CA GLU A 173 -26.36 -19.10 -2.86
C GLU A 173 -25.76 -18.23 -3.98
N PHE A 174 -25.14 -17.11 -3.62
CA PHE A 174 -24.45 -16.24 -4.58
C PHE A 174 -23.37 -16.98 -5.37
N LEU A 175 -22.48 -17.70 -4.68
CA LEU A 175 -21.39 -18.44 -5.31
C LEU A 175 -21.90 -19.60 -6.17
N ASP A 176 -23.01 -20.23 -5.78
CA ASP A 176 -23.64 -21.30 -6.55
C ASP A 176 -24.21 -20.80 -7.89
N ILE A 177 -24.94 -19.67 -7.85
CA ILE A 177 -25.46 -19.01 -9.06
C ILE A 177 -24.32 -18.55 -9.96
N LEU A 178 -23.27 -17.95 -9.36
CA LEU A 178 -22.10 -17.49 -10.10
C LEU A 178 -21.33 -18.66 -10.74
N ALA A 179 -21.12 -19.75 -10.00
CA ALA A 179 -20.47 -20.96 -10.52
C ALA A 179 -21.27 -21.58 -11.67
N LYS A 180 -22.60 -21.61 -11.55
CA LYS A 180 -23.50 -22.08 -12.62
C LYS A 180 -23.37 -21.21 -13.88
N ARG A 181 -23.39 -19.88 -13.73
CA ARG A 181 -23.24 -18.94 -14.86
C ARG A 181 -21.89 -19.11 -15.56
N LEU A 182 -20.81 -19.24 -14.80
CA LEU A 182 -19.44 -19.32 -15.33
C LEU A 182 -19.03 -20.75 -15.75
N GLY A 183 -19.92 -21.73 -15.64
CA GLY A 183 -19.62 -23.13 -15.97
C GLY A 183 -18.53 -23.75 -15.09
N MET A 184 -18.40 -23.29 -13.84
CA MET A 184 -17.40 -23.78 -12.90
C MET A 184 -17.90 -25.05 -12.22
N LEU A 185 -17.47 -26.21 -12.74
CA LEU A 185 -17.83 -27.52 -12.23
C LEU A 185 -16.58 -28.32 -11.81
N ARG A 186 -16.71 -29.12 -10.76
CA ARG A 186 -15.76 -30.15 -10.34
C ARG A 186 -16.15 -31.50 -10.95
N ARG A 187 -15.29 -32.49 -10.72
CA ARG A 187 -15.60 -33.90 -11.03
C ARG A 187 -16.93 -34.29 -10.38
N GLY A 188 -17.77 -35.00 -11.12
CA GLY A 188 -19.11 -35.39 -10.68
C GLY A 188 -20.20 -34.34 -10.94
N GLY A 189 -19.92 -33.26 -11.68
CA GLY A 189 -20.93 -32.25 -12.04
C GLY A 189 -21.33 -31.32 -10.89
N ILE A 190 -20.60 -31.37 -9.77
CA ILE A 190 -20.82 -30.52 -8.60
C ILE A 190 -20.24 -29.13 -8.90
N ARG A 191 -20.97 -28.07 -8.56
CA ARG A 191 -20.53 -26.68 -8.79
C ARG A 191 -19.33 -26.33 -7.90
N ASP A 192 -18.35 -25.64 -8.49
CA ASP A 192 -17.12 -25.24 -7.80
C ASP A 192 -17.25 -23.85 -7.19
N THR A 193 -17.81 -23.77 -5.98
CA THR A 193 -18.01 -22.51 -5.26
C THR A 193 -16.70 -21.86 -4.85
N ALA A 194 -15.67 -22.64 -4.46
CA ALA A 194 -14.37 -22.07 -4.08
C ALA A 194 -13.68 -21.37 -5.26
N ARG A 195 -13.78 -21.96 -6.47
CA ARG A 195 -13.26 -21.32 -7.69
C ARG A 195 -14.05 -20.06 -8.04
N ALA A 196 -15.36 -20.06 -7.82
CA ALA A 196 -16.20 -18.89 -8.00
C ALA A 196 -15.84 -17.77 -6.99
N ALA A 197 -15.52 -18.11 -5.74
CA ALA A 197 -15.10 -17.14 -4.72
C ALA A 197 -13.78 -16.45 -5.08
N VAL A 198 -12.78 -17.22 -5.51
CA VAL A 198 -11.51 -16.68 -6.02
C VAL A 198 -11.77 -15.75 -7.21
N TRP A 199 -12.60 -16.18 -8.15
CA TRP A 199 -12.93 -15.36 -9.32
C TRP A 199 -13.65 -14.07 -8.93
N PHE A 200 -14.59 -14.12 -7.98
CA PHE A 200 -15.33 -12.95 -7.53
C PHE A 200 -14.42 -11.89 -6.91
N VAL A 201 -13.48 -12.30 -6.06
CA VAL A 201 -12.48 -11.38 -5.49
C VAL A 201 -11.53 -10.83 -6.56
N GLN A 202 -11.18 -11.62 -7.58
CA GLN A 202 -10.38 -11.14 -8.72
C GLN A 202 -11.17 -10.14 -9.58
N TRP A 203 -12.45 -10.42 -9.86
CA TRP A 203 -13.34 -9.51 -10.54
C TRP A 203 -13.41 -8.17 -9.82
N TRP A 204 -13.56 -8.17 -8.49
CA TRP A 204 -13.55 -6.96 -7.68
C TRP A 204 -12.28 -6.12 -7.89
N ARG A 205 -11.11 -6.76 -7.85
CA ARG A 205 -9.80 -6.10 -8.00
C ARG A 205 -9.57 -5.48 -9.39
N ASN A 206 -10.16 -6.05 -10.43
CA ASN A 206 -9.90 -5.65 -11.81
C ASN A 206 -10.97 -4.70 -12.36
N GLU A 207 -12.25 -5.01 -12.13
CA GLU A 207 -13.38 -4.35 -12.78
C GLU A 207 -14.44 -3.92 -11.76
N GLY A 208 -14.78 -4.78 -10.81
CA GLY A 208 -15.89 -4.57 -9.87
C GLY A 208 -15.75 -3.28 -9.05
N GLY A 209 -14.53 -2.93 -8.63
CA GLY A 209 -14.27 -1.66 -7.94
C GLY A 209 -14.61 -0.42 -8.77
N PHE A 210 -14.28 -0.45 -10.07
CA PHE A 210 -14.63 0.65 -10.98
C PHE A 210 -16.15 0.69 -11.23
N VAL A 211 -16.77 -0.46 -11.42
CA VAL A 211 -18.22 -0.58 -11.65
C VAL A 211 -19.00 -0.06 -10.43
N ALA A 212 -18.56 -0.38 -9.21
CA ALA A 212 -19.15 0.12 -7.97
C ALA A 212 -18.91 1.61 -7.74
N ALA A 213 -17.78 2.15 -8.17
CA ALA A 213 -17.53 3.59 -8.11
C ALA A 213 -18.32 4.37 -9.17
N ALA A 214 -18.68 3.74 -10.29
CA ALA A 214 -19.41 4.34 -11.39
C ALA A 214 -20.94 4.29 -11.22
N THR A 215 -21.47 3.54 -10.25
CA THR A 215 -22.91 3.48 -9.95
C THR A 215 -23.40 4.79 -9.33
N GLU A 216 -24.48 5.36 -9.86
CA GLU A 216 -24.99 6.69 -9.49
C GLU A 216 -25.40 6.78 -8.01
N HIS A 217 -25.94 5.70 -7.43
CA HIS A 217 -26.30 5.64 -6.01
C HIS A 217 -25.08 5.56 -5.07
N ALA A 218 -23.91 5.13 -5.57
CA ALA A 218 -22.67 5.08 -4.79
C ALA A 218 -22.04 6.47 -4.60
N ALA A 219 -22.45 7.48 -5.38
CA ALA A 219 -21.95 8.85 -5.31
C ALA A 219 -22.16 9.51 -3.93
N VAL A 220 -23.02 8.93 -3.08
CA VAL A 220 -23.35 9.44 -1.75
C VAL A 220 -22.38 8.94 -0.68
N ARG A 221 -21.60 7.88 -0.90
CA ARG A 221 -20.74 7.27 0.15
C ARG A 221 -19.33 6.93 -0.35
N GLY A 222 -18.32 7.52 0.28
CA GLY A 222 -16.94 7.09 0.11
C GLY A 222 -16.67 5.79 0.87
N TRP A 223 -16.13 4.77 0.20
CA TRP A 223 -15.67 3.53 0.83
C TRP A 223 -14.14 3.41 0.76
N GLY A 224 -13.48 3.36 1.91
CA GLY A 224 -12.03 3.24 2.00
C GLY A 224 -11.53 2.36 3.14
N PHE A 225 -10.20 2.28 3.25
CA PHE A 225 -9.50 1.70 4.40
C PHE A 225 -9.73 2.62 5.60
N ASP A 226 -10.52 2.16 6.59
CA ASP A 226 -10.99 2.91 7.77
C ASP A 226 -11.91 4.13 7.56
N PHE A 227 -12.26 4.49 6.32
CA PHE A 227 -13.07 5.68 6.06
C PHE A 227 -14.40 5.34 5.41
N GLN A 228 -15.48 5.71 6.10
CA GLN A 228 -16.83 5.80 5.55
C GLN A 228 -17.32 7.21 5.85
N TRP A 229 -17.55 7.98 4.80
CA TRP A 229 -18.15 9.31 4.93
C TRP A 229 -19.21 9.48 3.84
N ASP A 230 -20.29 10.17 4.19
CA ASP A 230 -21.29 10.58 3.21
C ASP A 230 -20.75 11.81 2.47
N LEU A 231 -20.76 11.75 1.14
CA LEU A 231 -20.41 12.86 0.25
C LEU A 231 -21.60 13.81 0.03
N ALA A 232 -22.79 13.46 0.54
CA ALA A 232 -24.01 14.22 0.28
C ALA A 232 -24.12 15.55 1.04
N ASN A 233 -23.54 15.71 2.24
CA ASN A 233 -23.65 16.95 3.03
C ASN A 233 -22.36 17.27 3.83
N PRO A 234 -21.72 18.43 3.61
CA PRO A 234 -20.59 18.89 4.44
C PRO A 234 -20.93 19.13 5.92
N SER A 235 -22.21 19.35 6.25
CA SER A 235 -22.66 19.87 7.56
C SER A 235 -23.16 18.83 8.58
N ASP A 236 -23.36 17.56 8.23
CA ASP A 236 -24.07 16.59 9.10
C ASP A 236 -23.18 15.54 9.78
N SER A 237 -21.85 15.73 9.86
CA SER A 237 -20.94 14.63 10.26
C SER A 237 -20.77 14.37 11.76
N ASP A 238 -21.60 14.92 12.66
CA ASP A 238 -21.47 14.69 14.10
C ASP A 238 -22.33 13.54 14.66
N LYS A 239 -23.03 12.77 13.82
CA LYS A 239 -23.85 11.63 14.28
C LYS A 239 -23.68 10.38 13.43
N SER A 240 -22.56 9.68 13.59
CA SER A 240 -22.51 8.24 13.27
C SER A 240 -21.54 7.47 14.16
N ALA A 241 -21.85 7.49 15.46
CA ALA A 241 -21.57 6.38 16.36
C ALA A 241 -22.90 5.98 17.00
N GLY A 242 -23.62 5.04 16.40
CA GLY A 242 -24.89 4.52 16.92
C GLY A 242 -25.88 4.16 15.82
N ALA A 243 -26.22 2.88 15.74
CA ALA A 243 -27.26 2.35 14.87
C ALA A 243 -28.64 2.97 15.20
N VAL A 244 -29.45 3.35 14.20
CA VAL A 244 -30.93 3.21 14.15
C VAL A 244 -31.41 3.24 12.68
N ALA A 245 -32.47 2.47 12.44
CA ALA A 245 -33.26 2.17 11.22
C ALA A 245 -33.86 3.39 10.47
N PRO A 246 -34.54 3.20 9.31
CA PRO A 246 -34.84 4.27 8.36
C PRO A 246 -36.14 5.00 8.71
N SER A 247 -36.17 6.32 8.49
CA SER A 247 -37.41 7.09 8.42
C SER A 247 -37.45 7.87 7.11
N ASP A 248 -38.63 7.82 6.49
CA ASP A 248 -39.02 8.40 5.22
C ASP A 248 -38.57 9.85 5.01
N ALA A 249 -38.09 10.15 3.80
CA ALA A 249 -38.11 11.50 3.26
C ALA A 249 -38.35 11.46 1.74
N THR A 250 -39.55 11.88 1.40
CA THR A 250 -40.12 12.15 0.08
C THR A 250 -39.21 12.89 -0.87
N ALA A 251 -39.20 12.41 -2.12
CA ALA A 251 -38.55 13.03 -3.27
C ALA A 251 -39.13 14.41 -3.60
N VAL A 252 -38.23 15.39 -3.81
CA VAL A 252 -38.48 16.54 -4.67
C VAL A 252 -37.30 16.65 -5.62
N GLY A 253 -37.60 16.47 -6.90
CA GLY A 253 -36.62 16.54 -7.98
C GLY A 253 -36.09 17.96 -8.16
N SER A 254 -34.79 18.06 -8.40
CA SER A 254 -34.24 19.11 -9.24
C SER A 254 -33.01 18.58 -9.96
N ASP A 255 -33.00 18.87 -11.25
CA ASP A 255 -31.98 18.62 -12.25
C ASP A 255 -30.60 19.06 -11.73
N LYS A 256 -29.69 18.10 -11.50
CA LYS A 256 -28.28 18.37 -11.16
C LYS A 256 -27.38 17.60 -12.11
N SER A 257 -26.93 18.32 -13.12
CA SER A 257 -25.69 18.03 -13.83
C SER A 257 -24.60 17.63 -12.84
N GLN A 258 -23.95 16.48 -13.10
CA GLN A 258 -22.87 15.87 -12.33
C GLN A 258 -21.74 16.87 -12.00
N GLU A 259 -21.84 17.59 -10.90
CA GLU A 259 -20.70 18.30 -10.30
C GLU A 259 -19.86 17.27 -9.56
N ARG A 260 -18.62 17.06 -10.01
CA ARG A 260 -17.65 16.27 -9.25
C ARG A 260 -17.50 16.90 -7.86
N PRO A 261 -17.45 16.10 -6.78
CA PRO A 261 -17.19 16.65 -5.45
C PRO A 261 -15.89 17.46 -5.48
N ASP A 262 -15.93 18.65 -4.88
CA ASP A 262 -14.81 19.60 -4.83
C ASP A 262 -13.57 18.91 -4.21
N GLU A 263 -12.43 19.01 -4.89
CA GLU A 263 -11.16 18.40 -4.45
C GLU A 263 -10.78 18.86 -3.03
N ALA A 264 -11.14 20.09 -2.66
CA ALA A 264 -10.93 20.63 -1.33
C ALA A 264 -11.71 19.87 -0.24
N VAL A 265 -12.95 19.45 -0.54
CA VAL A 265 -13.78 18.67 0.39
C VAL A 265 -13.18 17.28 0.59
N ILE A 266 -12.73 16.63 -0.49
CA ILE A 266 -12.10 15.31 -0.42
C ILE A 266 -10.82 15.39 0.41
N GLN A 267 -9.99 16.41 0.17
CA GLN A 267 -8.77 16.64 0.93
C GLN A 267 -9.06 16.86 2.43
N ALA A 268 -9.98 17.76 2.78
CA ALA A 268 -10.32 18.04 4.17
C ALA A 268 -10.81 16.77 4.91
N ARG A 269 -11.60 15.93 4.23
CA ARG A 269 -12.08 14.66 4.79
C ARG A 269 -10.94 13.65 4.98
N MET A 270 -10.04 13.53 4.00
CA MET A 270 -8.84 12.70 4.11
C MET A 270 -7.95 13.13 5.28
N GLU A 271 -7.72 14.44 5.43
CA GLU A 271 -6.92 15.00 6.52
C GLU A 271 -7.54 14.71 7.90
N ALA A 272 -8.85 14.96 8.07
CA ALA A 272 -9.55 14.66 9.32
C ALA A 272 -9.44 13.17 9.72
N CYS A 273 -9.41 12.31 8.72
CA CYS A 273 -9.30 10.87 8.88
C CYS A 273 -7.88 10.43 9.27
N ILE A 274 -6.84 11.04 8.69
CA ILE A 274 -5.45 10.85 9.11
C ILE A 274 -5.29 11.32 10.56
N GLU A 275 -5.83 12.48 10.92
CA GLU A 275 -5.76 13.01 12.28
C GLU A 275 -6.45 12.12 13.31
N ARG A 276 -7.62 11.55 12.95
CA ARG A 276 -8.30 10.57 13.80
C ARG A 276 -7.47 9.31 14.00
N PHE A 277 -6.79 8.86 12.96
CA PHE A 277 -5.90 7.69 13.03
C PHE A 277 -4.66 7.97 13.89
N GLU A 278 -3.95 9.10 13.67
CA GLU A 278 -2.80 9.50 14.50
C GLU A 278 -3.18 9.53 15.98
N ARG A 279 -4.31 10.18 16.32
CA ARG A 279 -4.81 10.23 17.71
C ARG A 279 -5.14 8.85 18.30
N GLY A 280 -5.65 7.94 17.47
CA GLY A 280 -5.96 6.56 17.89
C GLY A 280 -4.69 5.75 18.16
N VAL A 281 -3.66 5.92 17.33
CA VAL A 281 -2.36 5.25 17.50
C VAL A 281 -1.65 5.76 18.76
N ASP A 282 -1.64 7.07 19.01
CA ASP A 282 -1.04 7.63 20.21
C ASP A 282 -1.66 7.02 21.49
N GLY A 283 -2.97 6.80 21.49
CA GLY A 283 -3.66 6.12 22.60
C GLY A 283 -3.39 4.61 22.71
N GLU A 284 -3.10 3.92 21.60
CA GLU A 284 -2.77 2.48 21.59
C GLU A 284 -1.28 2.20 21.90
N GLU A 285 -0.39 3.15 21.62
CA GLU A 285 1.05 3.07 21.93
C GLU A 285 1.34 3.21 23.43
N ASP A 286 0.60 4.07 24.15
CA ASP A 286 0.69 4.21 25.61
C ASP A 286 0.34 2.92 26.36
N ASP A 287 -0.51 2.08 25.78
CA ASP A 287 -0.91 0.77 26.33
C ASP A 287 0.14 -0.34 26.09
N GLY A 288 1.29 -0.03 25.46
CA GLY A 288 2.41 -0.96 25.25
C GLY A 288 2.06 -2.20 24.41
N SER A 289 0.91 -2.18 23.73
CA SER A 289 0.25 -3.39 23.22
C SER A 289 0.29 -3.56 21.71
N ASN A 290 1.06 -2.69 21.04
CA ASN A 290 1.11 -2.52 19.59
C ASN A 290 2.07 -3.50 18.86
N VAL A 291 2.70 -4.42 19.60
CA VAL A 291 3.62 -5.43 19.04
C VAL A 291 3.02 -6.82 19.19
N SER A 292 2.80 -7.51 18.08
CA SER A 292 2.38 -8.91 18.10
C SER A 292 3.47 -9.79 18.73
N LYS A 293 3.10 -10.83 19.50
CA LYS A 293 4.04 -11.84 20.05
C LYS A 293 4.98 -12.43 18.99
N THR A 294 4.54 -12.50 17.72
CA THR A 294 5.36 -12.96 16.59
C THR A 294 6.40 -11.93 16.17
N GLN A 295 6.08 -10.64 16.25
CA GLN A 295 6.97 -9.53 15.96
C GLN A 295 8.02 -9.34 17.05
N GLU A 296 7.64 -9.50 18.33
CA GLU A 296 8.58 -9.52 19.46
C GLU A 296 9.64 -10.63 19.26
N LYS A 297 9.20 -11.85 18.93
CA LYS A 297 10.12 -12.96 18.62
C LYS A 297 11.03 -12.66 17.43
N LYS A 298 10.52 -11.98 16.40
CA LYS A 298 11.31 -11.61 15.22
C LYS A 298 12.34 -10.52 15.54
N GLN A 299 11.94 -9.51 16.30
CA GLN A 299 12.83 -8.45 16.81
C GLN A 299 13.94 -9.03 17.69
N ALA A 300 13.59 -9.90 18.64
CA ALA A 300 14.55 -10.60 19.49
C ALA A 300 15.54 -11.44 18.66
N ARG A 301 15.06 -12.13 17.62
CA ARG A 301 15.92 -12.90 16.70
C ARG A 301 16.86 -11.99 15.91
N THR A 302 16.38 -10.87 15.40
CA THR A 302 17.21 -9.90 14.66
C THR A 302 18.25 -9.23 15.57
N GLU A 303 17.89 -8.90 16.81
CA GLU A 303 18.82 -8.39 17.81
C GLU A 303 19.90 -9.42 18.16
N LEU A 304 19.52 -10.69 18.33
CA LEU A 304 20.47 -11.76 18.60
C LEU A 304 21.46 -11.93 17.44
N LEU A 305 20.98 -11.89 16.20
CA LEU A 305 21.81 -11.95 15.00
C LEU A 305 22.75 -10.74 14.90
N ALA A 306 22.26 -9.53 15.19
CA ALA A 306 23.07 -8.32 15.23
C ALA A 306 24.17 -8.39 16.30
N LYS A 307 23.82 -8.84 17.52
CA LYS A 307 24.78 -9.07 18.62
C LYS A 307 25.85 -10.10 18.24
N ARG A 308 25.46 -11.19 17.56
CA ARG A 308 26.40 -12.20 17.03
C ARG A 308 27.33 -11.62 15.97
N LYS A 309 26.81 -10.83 15.04
CA LYS A 309 27.59 -10.16 14.00
C LYS A 309 28.60 -9.18 14.60
N ALA A 310 28.19 -8.32 15.53
CA ALA A 310 29.07 -7.41 16.23
C ALA A 310 30.18 -8.13 17.04
N LYS A 311 29.86 -9.27 17.67
CA LYS A 311 30.86 -10.09 18.38
C LYS A 311 31.87 -10.71 17.41
N ALA A 312 31.43 -11.16 16.23
CA ALA A 312 32.30 -11.68 15.18
C ALA A 312 33.22 -10.59 14.61
N GLU A 313 32.69 -9.41 14.32
CA GLU A 313 33.47 -8.25 13.86
C GLU A 313 34.53 -7.83 14.89
N ARG A 314 34.19 -7.78 16.19
CA ARG A 314 35.17 -7.51 17.26
C ARG A 314 36.27 -8.57 17.34
N ARG A 315 35.94 -9.86 17.16
CA ARG A 315 36.93 -10.95 17.13
C ARG A 315 37.84 -10.83 15.91
N TRP A 316 37.27 -10.52 14.75
CA TRP A 316 38.02 -10.34 13.52
C TRP A 316 38.96 -9.12 13.61
N ALA A 317 38.47 -7.99 14.13
CA ALA A 317 39.29 -6.81 14.39
C ALA A 317 40.44 -7.08 15.38
N LYS A 318 40.19 -7.85 16.45
CA LYS A 318 41.26 -8.31 17.36
C LYS A 318 42.29 -9.18 16.65
N LYS A 319 41.85 -10.10 15.78
CA LYS A 319 42.74 -10.99 15.04
C LYS A 319 43.63 -10.20 14.06
N ILE A 320 43.06 -9.24 13.35
CA ILE A 320 43.81 -8.30 12.49
C ILE A 320 44.82 -7.50 13.30
N LYS A 321 44.40 -6.93 14.45
CA LYS A 321 45.30 -6.16 15.31
C LYS A 321 46.46 -7.01 15.83
N CYS A 322 46.20 -8.26 16.25
CA CYS A 322 47.27 -9.19 16.66
C CYS A 322 48.19 -9.55 15.49
N SER A 323 47.67 -9.78 14.29
CA SER A 323 48.48 -10.07 13.11
C SER A 323 49.36 -8.87 12.72
N ILE A 324 48.84 -7.65 12.77
CA ILE A 324 49.63 -6.43 12.52
C ILE A 324 50.74 -6.29 13.57
N ILE A 325 50.43 -6.43 14.86
CA ILE A 325 51.42 -6.37 15.95
C ILE A 325 52.51 -7.43 15.75
N TRP A 326 52.13 -8.66 15.36
CA TRP A 326 53.09 -9.74 15.11
C TRP A 326 54.01 -9.45 13.91
N ILE A 327 53.46 -8.91 12.81
CA ILE A 327 54.25 -8.50 11.65
C ILE A 327 55.25 -7.39 12.02
N PHE A 328 54.82 -6.35 12.73
CA PHE A 328 55.71 -5.27 13.17
C PHE A 328 56.78 -5.77 14.16
N GLY A 329 56.42 -6.66 15.08
CA GLY A 329 57.36 -7.28 16.00
C GLY A 329 58.42 -8.10 15.28
N LYS A 330 58.04 -8.87 14.26
CA LYS A 330 58.97 -9.66 13.44
C LYS A 330 59.89 -8.78 12.60
N LEU A 331 59.36 -7.72 11.98
CA LEU A 331 60.17 -6.75 11.23
C LEU A 331 61.19 -6.05 12.13
N SER A 332 60.80 -5.68 13.35
CA SER A 332 61.69 -5.05 14.32
C SER A 332 62.81 -5.98 14.77
N ALA A 333 62.50 -7.27 15.02
CA ALA A 333 63.50 -8.27 15.37
C ALA A 333 64.49 -8.53 14.21
N ASP A 334 64.00 -8.62 12.98
CA ASP A 334 64.84 -8.81 11.78
C ASP A 334 65.77 -7.61 11.55
N VAL A 335 65.29 -6.37 11.77
CA VAL A 335 66.11 -5.15 11.69
C VAL A 335 67.17 -5.14 12.80
N SER A 336 66.80 -5.51 14.02
CA SER A 336 67.72 -5.53 15.16
C SER A 336 68.83 -6.59 14.99
N ALA A 337 68.48 -7.79 14.49
CA ALA A 337 69.45 -8.84 14.16
C ALA A 337 70.45 -8.40 13.07
N LYS A 338 69.96 -7.65 12.07
CA LYS A 338 70.79 -7.15 10.96
C LYS A 338 71.73 -6.01 11.37
N ILE A 339 71.33 -5.21 12.36
CA ILE A 339 72.18 -4.19 12.98
C ILE A 339 73.25 -4.85 13.84
N SER A 340 72.87 -5.83 14.68
CA SER A 340 73.81 -6.58 15.54
C SER A 340 74.88 -7.33 14.74
N SER A 341 74.51 -7.92 13.59
CA SER A 341 75.47 -8.57 12.69
C SER A 341 76.45 -7.62 11.98
N ARG A 342 76.12 -6.32 11.91
CA ARG A 342 77.02 -5.30 11.33
C ARG A 342 78.01 -4.76 12.37
N THR A 343 77.64 -4.70 13.64
CA THR A 343 78.52 -4.28 14.74
C THR A 343 79.52 -5.34 15.21
N ALA A 344 79.41 -6.58 14.72
CA ALA A 344 80.34 -7.68 15.04
C ALA A 344 81.46 -7.86 13.99
N LEU A 345 81.58 -6.94 13.02
CA LEU A 345 82.53 -6.97 11.91
C LEU A 345 83.53 -5.79 11.91
N ASP A 346 83.54 -4.98 12.98
CA ASP A 346 84.56 -3.96 13.28
C ASP A 346 85.37 -4.39 14.52
#